data_AF-A0A154IHR9-F1
#
_entry.id   AF-A0A154IHR9-F1
#
_cell.length_a   1.000
_cell.length_b   1.000
_cell.length_c   1.000
_cell.angle_alpha   90.00
_cell.angle_beta   90.00
_cell.angle_gamma   90.00
#
_symmetry.space_group_name_H-M   'P 1'
#
loop_
_entity.id
_entity.type
_entity.pdbx_description
1 polymer ?
#
loop_
_entity_poly.entity_id
_entity_poly.type
_entity_poly.pdbx_seq_one_letter_code
_entity_poly.pdbx_strand_id
1 'polypeptide(L)'
;MSSKRPPRAEDIIAWLQHGIALLEAAGVAIPRDRILRPERPRIERPLNSEQRRVRDHVDQFMAASVDKLPGAPPLQAQRIYEAYRRFADKSAHQPVSQTAFGRALAKRLQKEKLGSRIYYLDVELRDEPGLPL
;
A
#
# COMPACT_ATOMS: atom_id res chain seq x y z
N MET A 1 -24.92 18.14 33.90
CA MET A 1 -24.29 17.40 32.78
C MET A 1 -23.08 16.67 33.34
N SER A 2 -23.17 15.33 33.49
CA SER A 2 -22.09 14.55 34.10
C SER A 2 -20.96 14.36 33.07
N SER A 3 -19.85 15.08 33.26
CA SER A 3 -18.61 14.83 32.53
C SER A 3 -18.10 13.45 32.94
N LYS A 4 -18.33 12.44 32.10
CA LYS A 4 -17.75 11.11 32.29
C LYS A 4 -16.25 11.26 32.14
N ARG A 5 -15.55 11.44 33.26
CA ARG A 5 -14.09 11.36 33.30
C ARG A 5 -13.69 10.04 32.66
N PRO A 6 -12.69 10.03 31.77
CA PRO A 6 -12.18 8.77 31.25
C PRO A 6 -11.74 7.90 32.43
N PRO A 7 -11.96 6.58 32.38
CA PRO A 7 -11.52 5.67 33.42
C PRO A 7 -10.01 5.81 33.62
N ARG A 8 -9.57 5.72 34.88
CA ARG A 8 -8.13 5.78 35.17
C ARG A 8 -7.47 4.53 34.63
N ALA A 9 -6.17 4.62 34.33
CA ALA A 9 -5.40 3.47 33.87
C ALA A 9 -5.52 2.29 34.86
N GLU A 10 -5.53 2.58 36.16
CA GLU A 10 -5.72 1.62 37.26
C GLU A 10 -7.05 0.87 37.14
N ASP A 11 -8.14 1.57 36.82
CA ASP A 11 -9.48 0.98 36.67
C ASP A 11 -9.52 0.03 35.46
N ILE A 12 -8.87 0.41 34.36
CA ILE A 12 -8.77 -0.41 33.14
C ILE A 12 -7.95 -1.67 33.43
N ILE A 13 -6.84 -1.54 34.15
CA ILE A 13 -5.96 -2.66 34.51
C ILE A 13 -6.71 -3.63 35.44
N ALA A 14 -7.39 -3.12 36.47
CA ALA A 14 -8.19 -3.93 37.38
C ALA A 14 -9.30 -4.70 36.65
N TRP A 15 -9.99 -4.05 35.72
CA TRP A 15 -11.01 -4.69 34.89
C TRP A 15 -10.44 -5.82 34.02
N LEU A 16 -9.30 -5.60 33.36
CA LEU A 16 -8.63 -6.62 32.55
C LEU A 16 -8.17 -7.81 33.39
N GLN A 17 -7.59 -7.57 34.57
CA GLN A 17 -7.15 -8.62 35.48
C GLN A 17 -8.32 -9.49 35.95
N HIS A 18 -9.46 -8.86 36.26
CA HIS A 18 -10.67 -9.59 36.64
C HIS A 18 -11.19 -10.45 35.50
N GLY A 19 -11.21 -9.94 34.26
CA GLY A 19 -11.61 -10.71 33.09
C GLY A 19 -10.71 -11.93 32.83
N ILE A 20 -9.39 -11.77 33.00
CA ILE A 20 -8.43 -12.88 32.90
C ILE A 20 -8.74 -13.96 33.94
N ALA A 21 -8.97 -13.57 35.20
CA ALA A 21 -9.28 -14.51 36.28
C ALA A 21 -10.57 -15.31 36.00
N LEU A 22 -11.60 -14.68 35.43
CA LEU A 22 -12.84 -15.36 35.03
C LEU A 22 -12.62 -16.39 33.92
N LEU A 23 -11.80 -16.04 32.92
CA LEU A 23 -11.47 -16.95 31.82
C LEU A 23 -10.65 -18.14 32.30
N GLU A 24 -9.67 -17.91 33.18
CA GLU A 24 -8.88 -18.98 33.81
C GLU A 24 -9.77 -19.90 34.66
N ALA A 25 -10.71 -19.33 35.43
CA ALA A 25 -11.69 -20.10 36.21
C ALA A 25 -12.65 -20.93 35.33
N ALA A 26 -12.94 -20.47 34.11
CA ALA A 26 -13.73 -21.20 33.12
C ALA A 26 -12.92 -22.27 32.36
N GLY A 27 -11.65 -22.50 32.72
CA GLY A 27 -10.77 -23.48 32.07
C GLY A 27 -10.30 -23.04 30.68
N VAL A 28 -10.48 -21.77 30.30
CA VAL A 28 -9.98 -21.22 29.05
C VAL A 28 -8.48 -21.01 29.20
N ALA A 29 -7.69 -21.92 28.63
CA ALA A 29 -6.25 -21.74 28.55
C ALA A 29 -5.94 -20.49 27.73
N ILE A 30 -5.47 -19.43 28.38
CA ILE A 30 -5.00 -18.22 27.72
C ILE A 30 -3.53 -18.47 27.31
N PRO A 31 -3.22 -18.65 26.01
CA PRO A 31 -1.84 -18.79 25.56
C PRO A 31 -1.09 -17.46 25.75
N ARG A 32 -0.39 -17.34 26.88
CA ARG A 32 0.37 -16.13 27.27
C ARG A 32 1.49 -15.81 26.28
N ASP A 33 1.95 -16.81 25.54
CA ASP A 33 2.90 -16.75 24.43
C ASP A 33 2.31 -16.15 23.14
N ARG A 34 1.00 -16.31 22.88
CA ARG A 34 0.31 -15.69 21.73
C ARG A 34 -0.06 -14.22 21.96
N ILE A 35 -0.25 -13.80 23.21
CA ILE A 35 -0.61 -12.42 23.55
C ILE A 35 0.54 -11.44 23.24
N LEU A 36 1.79 -11.89 23.25
CA LEU A 36 2.96 -11.03 23.00
C LEU A 36 3.14 -10.63 21.53
N ARG A 37 2.38 -11.23 20.61
CA ARG A 37 2.35 -10.82 19.20
C ARG A 37 0.91 -10.78 18.72
N PRO A 38 0.13 -9.75 19.09
CA PRO A 38 -1.06 -9.48 18.32
C PRO A 38 -0.57 -9.21 16.90
N GLU A 39 -0.91 -10.08 15.96
CA GLU A 39 -0.97 -9.67 14.56
C GLU A 39 -1.93 -8.48 14.56
N ARG A 40 -1.40 -7.25 14.62
CA ARG A 40 -2.22 -6.07 14.50
C ARG A 40 -2.83 -6.21 13.11
N PRO A 41 -4.16 -6.40 12.97
CA PRO A 41 -4.76 -6.35 11.66
C PRO A 41 -4.35 -5.00 11.09
N ARG A 42 -3.73 -5.02 9.91
CA ARG A 42 -3.35 -3.78 9.24
C ARG A 42 -4.66 -3.09 8.88
N ILE A 43 -5.12 -2.18 9.73
CA ILE A 43 -6.30 -1.38 9.46
C ILE A 43 -5.89 -0.40 8.36
N GLU A 44 -6.10 -0.80 7.11
CA GLU A 44 -5.95 0.08 5.97
C GLU A 44 -7.06 1.12 6.04
N ARG A 45 -6.69 2.39 6.25
CA ARG A 45 -7.66 3.48 6.19
C ARG A 45 -8.34 3.45 4.82
N PRO A 46 -9.67 3.61 4.75
CA PRO A 46 -10.36 3.66 3.47
C PRO A 46 -9.74 4.77 2.62
N LEU A 47 -9.39 4.45 1.37
CA LEU A 47 -8.86 5.43 0.43
C LEU A 47 -9.90 6.53 0.22
N ASN A 48 -9.47 7.78 0.29
CA ASN A 48 -10.31 8.92 -0.09
C ASN A 48 -10.56 8.90 -1.61
N SER A 49 -11.50 9.71 -2.09
CA SER A 49 -11.90 9.74 -3.52
C SER A 49 -10.73 10.01 -4.46
N GLU A 50 -9.82 10.89 -4.08
CA GLU A 50 -8.61 11.22 -4.85
C GLU A 50 -7.66 10.02 -4.93
N GLN A 51 -7.38 9.37 -3.81
CA GLN A 51 -6.52 8.19 -3.75
C GLN A 51 -7.10 7.01 -4.54
N ARG A 52 -8.43 6.86 -4.59
CA ARG A 52 -9.09 5.87 -5.44
C ARG A 52 -8.88 6.20 -6.91
N ARG A 53 -9.14 7.44 -7.34
CA ARG A 53 -8.90 7.87 -8.73
C ARG A 53 -7.46 7.63 -9.18
N VAL A 54 -6.49 8.02 -8.35
CA VAL A 54 -5.06 7.78 -8.63
C VAL A 54 -4.80 6.29 -8.80
N ARG A 55 -5.32 5.47 -7.89
CA ARG A 55 -5.16 4.01 -7.94
C ARG A 55 -5.74 3.44 -9.22
N ASP A 56 -6.98 3.80 -9.54
CA ASP A 56 -7.72 3.24 -10.67
C ASP A 56 -7.07 3.65 -12.01
N HIS A 57 -6.58 4.88 -12.13
CA HIS A 57 -5.84 5.34 -13.33
C HIS A 57 -4.50 4.61 -13.51
N VAL A 58 -3.77 4.37 -12.40
CA VAL A 58 -2.51 3.63 -12.45
C VAL A 58 -2.77 2.16 -12.78
N ASP A 59 -3.85 1.58 -12.27
CA ASP A 59 -4.26 0.20 -12.59
C ASP A 59 -4.63 0.05 -14.06
N GLN A 60 -5.37 1.01 -14.64
CA GLN A 60 -5.67 1.05 -16.07
C GLN A 60 -4.40 1.15 -16.92
N PHE A 61 -3.47 2.04 -16.56
CA PHE A 61 -2.18 2.15 -17.25
C PHE A 61 -1.38 0.84 -17.19
N MET A 62 -1.28 0.22 -16.01
CA MET A 62 -0.54 -1.03 -15.89
C MET A 62 -1.18 -2.13 -16.74
N ALA A 63 -2.50 -2.24 -16.73
CA ALA A 63 -3.21 -3.25 -17.54
C ALA A 63 -3.03 -3.03 -19.05
N ALA A 64 -2.93 -1.77 -19.50
CA ALA A 64 -2.81 -1.41 -20.89
C ALA A 64 -1.38 -1.49 -21.43
N SER A 65 -0.39 -1.12 -20.61
CA SER A 65 0.94 -0.74 -21.11
C SER A 65 2.11 -1.39 -20.36
N VAL A 66 1.89 -2.14 -19.28
CA VAL A 66 2.98 -2.73 -18.48
C VAL A 66 2.80 -4.24 -18.42
N ASP A 67 3.78 -4.97 -18.97
CA ASP A 67 3.85 -6.41 -18.84
C ASP A 67 4.89 -6.78 -17.76
N LYS A 68 4.54 -7.75 -16.91
CA LYS A 68 5.47 -8.33 -15.93
C LYS A 68 6.25 -9.44 -16.60
N LEU A 69 7.55 -9.23 -16.81
CA LEU A 69 8.42 -10.16 -17.50
C LEU A 69 9.65 -10.45 -16.62
N PRO A 70 9.68 -11.62 -15.94
CA PRO A 70 10.83 -12.01 -15.13
C PRO A 70 12.12 -12.03 -15.95
N GLY A 71 13.18 -11.39 -15.43
CA GLY A 71 14.47 -11.26 -16.11
C GLY A 71 14.54 -10.12 -17.14
N ALA A 72 13.47 -9.32 -17.29
CA ALA A 72 13.54 -8.12 -18.11
C ALA A 72 14.58 -7.12 -17.58
N PRO A 73 15.27 -6.37 -18.46
CA PRO A 73 16.22 -5.35 -18.04
C PRO A 73 15.58 -4.31 -17.10
N PRO A 74 16.29 -3.81 -16.07
CA PRO A 74 15.76 -2.81 -15.17
C PRO A 74 15.29 -1.54 -15.90
N LEU A 75 14.03 -1.18 -15.70
CA LEU A 75 13.42 -0.05 -16.39
C LEU A 75 13.41 1.20 -15.50
N GLN A 76 13.99 2.30 -15.99
CA GLN A 76 14.08 3.53 -15.21
C GLN A 76 12.69 4.12 -14.93
N ALA A 77 12.43 4.51 -13.68
CA ALA A 77 11.16 5.06 -13.21
C ALA A 77 10.67 6.27 -14.03
N GLN A 78 11.60 7.09 -14.54
CA GLN A 78 11.28 8.21 -15.41
C GLN A 78 10.66 7.77 -16.74
N ARG A 79 11.19 6.73 -17.39
CA ARG A 79 10.65 6.21 -18.65
C ARG A 79 9.22 5.69 -18.48
N ILE A 80 8.96 4.98 -17.39
CA ILE A 80 7.61 4.49 -17.06
C ILE A 80 6.64 5.66 -16.85
N TYR A 81 7.07 6.71 -16.15
CA TYR A 81 6.23 7.88 -15.94
C TYR A 81 5.94 8.65 -17.24
N GLU A 82 6.91 8.73 -18.16
CA GLU A 82 6.71 9.32 -19.48
C GLU A 82 5.71 8.51 -20.31
N ALA A 83 5.78 7.17 -20.27
CA ALA A 83 4.77 6.30 -20.89
C ALA A 83 3.38 6.51 -20.26
N TYR A 84 3.30 6.62 -18.93
CA TYR A 84 2.05 6.93 -18.23
C TYR A 84 1.45 8.28 -18.66
N ARG A 85 2.28 9.32 -18.83
CA ARG A 85 1.80 10.62 -19.31
C ARG A 85 1.18 10.54 -20.69
N ARG A 86 1.78 9.76 -21.60
CA ARG A 86 1.25 9.54 -22.96
C ARG A 86 -0.04 8.75 -22.94
N PHE A 87 -0.12 7.71 -22.11
CA PHE A 87 -1.37 6.96 -21.88
C PHE A 87 -2.50 7.87 -21.35
N ALA A 88 -2.19 8.74 -20.38
CA ALA A 88 -3.16 9.67 -19.82
C ALA A 88 -3.66 10.67 -20.87
N ASP A 89 -2.76 11.20 -21.70
CA ASP A 89 -3.09 12.11 -22.80
C ASP A 89 -4.02 11.44 -23.83
N LYS A 90 -3.69 10.22 -24.28
CA LYS A 90 -4.53 9.41 -25.19
C LYS A 90 -5.90 9.07 -24.61
N SER A 91 -5.98 8.89 -23.30
CA SER A 91 -7.22 8.55 -22.59
C SER A 91 -8.03 9.78 -22.18
N ALA A 92 -7.63 10.99 -22.61
CA ALA A 92 -8.23 12.27 -22.21
C ALA A 92 -8.33 12.43 -20.67
N HIS A 93 -7.32 11.94 -19.95
CA HIS A 93 -7.22 11.98 -18.50
C HIS A 93 -6.09 12.89 -18.06
N GLN A 94 -6.32 13.66 -16.99
CA GLN A 94 -5.27 14.45 -16.38
C GLN A 94 -4.25 13.52 -15.68
N PRO A 95 -2.96 13.55 -16.05
CA PRO A 95 -1.95 12.73 -15.40
C PRO A 95 -1.77 13.17 -13.94
N VAL A 96 -1.69 12.19 -13.04
CA VAL A 96 -1.36 12.46 -11.64
C VAL A 96 0.12 12.86 -11.50
N SER A 97 0.48 13.49 -10.38
CA SER A 97 1.89 13.85 -10.13
C SER A 97 2.81 12.63 -10.12
N GLN A 98 4.07 12.83 -10.53
CA GLN A 98 5.08 11.77 -10.56
C GLN A 98 5.25 11.08 -9.19
N THR A 99 5.18 11.87 -8.11
CA THR A 99 5.25 11.35 -6.74
C THR A 99 4.04 10.47 -6.41
N ALA A 100 2.82 10.89 -6.77
CA ALA A 100 1.62 10.10 -6.53
C ALA A 100 1.64 8.80 -7.35
N PHE A 101 2.02 8.90 -8.62
CA PHE A 101 2.22 7.77 -9.53
C PHE A 101 3.24 6.77 -8.96
N GLY A 102 4.44 7.25 -8.59
CA GLY A 102 5.50 6.41 -8.04
C GLY A 102 5.12 5.74 -6.73
N ARG A 103 4.32 6.39 -5.87
CA ARG A 103 3.78 5.79 -4.65
C ARG A 103 2.75 4.69 -4.95
N ALA A 104 1.91 4.87 -5.95
CA ALA A 104 0.94 3.87 -6.36
C ALA A 104 1.62 2.66 -7.02
N LEU A 105 2.63 2.91 -7.86
CA LEU A 105 3.35 1.89 -8.62
C LEU A 105 4.28 1.05 -7.73
N ALA A 106 4.96 1.66 -6.75
CA ALA A 106 5.83 0.96 -5.80
C ALA A 106 5.10 -0.05 -4.90
N LYS A 107 3.76 -0.03 -4.86
CA LYS A 107 2.96 -1.06 -4.17
C LYS A 107 2.75 -2.31 -5.02
N ARG A 108 3.02 -2.25 -6.32
CA ARG A 108 2.68 -3.27 -7.32
C ARG A 108 3.90 -3.89 -7.99
N LEU A 109 4.97 -3.11 -8.10
CA LEU A 109 6.21 -3.48 -8.77
C LEU A 109 7.38 -3.38 -7.80
N GLN A 110 8.32 -4.31 -7.95
CA GLN A 110 9.60 -4.23 -7.26
C GLN A 110 10.44 -3.11 -7.87
N LYS A 111 11.10 -2.34 -7.01
CA LYS A 111 11.99 -1.26 -7.43
C LYS A 111 13.29 -1.30 -6.65
N GLU A 112 14.35 -0.89 -7.31
CA GLU A 112 15.66 -0.71 -6.72
C GLU A 112 16.17 0.71 -6.99
N LYS A 113 17.01 1.19 -6.07
CA LYS A 113 17.69 2.46 -6.22
C LYS A 113 19.14 2.17 -6.59
N LEU A 114 19.52 2.53 -7.82
CA LEU A 114 20.89 2.39 -8.31
C LEU A 114 21.48 3.80 -8.45
N GLY A 115 22.38 4.17 -7.55
CA GLY A 115 22.91 5.53 -7.45
C GLY A 115 21.82 6.55 -7.13
N SER A 116 21.63 7.56 -8.00
CA SER A 116 20.62 8.60 -7.86
C SER A 116 19.28 8.27 -8.55
N ARG A 117 19.18 7.13 -9.25
CA ARG A 117 18.02 6.78 -10.08
C ARG A 117 17.26 5.58 -9.50
N ILE A 118 15.97 5.54 -9.78
CA ILE A 118 15.07 4.44 -9.39
C ILE A 118 14.78 3.62 -10.64
N TYR A 119 14.89 2.30 -10.50
CA TYR A 119 14.58 1.33 -11.54
C TYR A 119 13.52 0.37 -11.04
N TYR A 120 12.62 -0.05 -11.90
CA TYR A 120 11.67 -1.12 -11.66
C TYR A 120 12.20 -2.40 -12.32
N LEU A 121 12.05 -3.51 -11.62
CA LEU A 121 12.56 -4.82 -12.05
C LEU A 121 11.44 -5.67 -12.64
N ASP A 122 11.83 -6.62 -13.48
CA ASP A 122 10.93 -7.64 -14.05
C ASP A 122 9.69 -7.06 -14.74
N VAL A 123 9.87 -5.90 -15.39
CA VAL A 123 8.80 -5.22 -16.12
C VAL A 123 9.30 -4.70 -17.46
N GLU A 124 8.40 -4.76 -18.43
CA GLU A 124 8.59 -4.19 -19.75
C GLU A 124 7.40 -3.30 -20.10
N LEU A 125 7.66 -2.24 -20.88
CA LEU A 125 6.60 -1.44 -21.46
C LEU A 125 6.20 -2.08 -22.77
N ARG A 126 4.90 -2.34 -22.95
CA ARG A 126 4.39 -2.80 -24.23
C ARG A 126 4.68 -1.73 -25.28
N ASP A 127 5.21 -2.17 -26.42
CA ASP A 127 5.64 -1.29 -27.49
C ASP A 127 4.43 -0.47 -27.98
N GLU A 128 4.41 0.82 -27.64
CA GLU A 128 3.55 1.79 -28.31
C GLU A 128 4.36 2.42 -29.44
N PRO A 129 3.90 2.37 -30.70
CA PRO A 129 4.63 2.96 -31.82
C PRO A 129 4.91 4.45 -31.53
N GLY A 130 6.20 4.83 -31.46
CA GLY A 130 6.65 6.21 -31.27
C GLY A 130 7.51 6.51 -30.01
N LEU A 131 8.09 5.50 -29.36
CA LEU A 131 9.13 5.70 -28.34
C LEU A 131 10.49 5.20 -28.86
N PRO A 132 11.51 6.06 -29.03
CA PRO A 132 12.86 5.56 -29.19
C PRO A 132 13.30 4.86 -27.89
N LEU A 133 13.74 3.61 -28.05
CA LEU A 133 14.43 2.81 -27.02
C LEU A 133 15.70 3.50 -26.54
#